data_AF-A0A178ZL86-F1
#
_entry.id   AF-A0A178ZL86-F1
#
_cell.length_a   1.000
_cell.length_b   1.000
_cell.length_c   1.000
_cell.angle_alpha   90.00
_cell.angle_beta   90.00
_cell.angle_gamma   90.00
#
_symmetry.space_group_name_H-M   'P 1'
#
loop_
_entity.id
_entity.type
_entity.pdbx_description
1 polymer ?
#
loop_
_entity_poly.entity_id
_entity_poly.type
_entity_poly.pdbx_seq_one_letter_code
_entity_poly.pdbx_strand_id
1 'polypeptide(L)'
;MTSVQDSLIFGNIFSTRESAAIWSDKTRTQCYLAFEGALAKAQARLGIIPQRAADEIIKFCLDIRNVDFDHLRQQTELIGYPVLGLVKQLVKHVNEVEPGLGEWAHWGATTQDVTDTATVIQLWDTLSLFEKSLGEIISSLRHLADEHKSTPMAARSNLQQAVPVSFGFKLARLLATFLRHRDRLKDVEGQVTVLEFSGAAGTLATLPPTPDLPLLGLECQRELAKDLNLQVPDIAWHTERDRIADFGSLCAMLTSTCAKFALDVKLMMQTEVGEASEPYVPHRGSSSTMPQKRNPISCAYITAMSATVRQLSASLFEAMVEDHERSTGPWEIEWIVLPQLSTLTHATLKHTAELIAGLEVHEDAMKKNLALSKGAIVSEAVMMGLGRTLGRQYAHDVVYDLCRKAQLEDRELLDLLCEHDEISKKMTRQELGQLCDPANYLGYSEAMVERVLKLADEPLQQRKRSLV
;
A
#
# COMPACT_ATOMS: atom_id res chain seq x y z
N MET A 1 7.16 -15.29 -21.71
CA MET A 1 6.80 -14.52 -20.51
C MET A 1 5.33 -14.17 -20.62
N THR A 2 4.50 -14.74 -19.75
CA THR A 2 3.05 -14.51 -19.68
C THR A 2 2.70 -13.40 -18.68
N SER A 3 3.59 -13.14 -17.71
CA SER A 3 3.48 -12.06 -16.74
C SER A 3 4.83 -11.33 -16.57
N VAL A 4 4.82 -10.01 -16.33
CA VAL A 4 6.06 -9.22 -16.22
C VAL A 4 6.86 -9.57 -14.96
N GLN A 5 6.19 -10.09 -13.93
CA GLN A 5 6.78 -10.52 -12.67
C GLN A 5 7.71 -11.74 -12.86
N ASP A 6 7.44 -12.59 -13.86
CA ASP A 6 8.28 -13.76 -14.19
C ASP A 6 9.45 -13.41 -15.12
N SER A 7 9.60 -12.12 -15.44
CA SER A 7 10.67 -11.65 -16.31
C SER A 7 12.03 -11.75 -15.66
N LEU A 8 12.97 -12.42 -16.31
CA LEU A 8 14.39 -12.38 -15.94
C LEU A 8 14.98 -10.95 -15.97
N ILE A 9 14.39 -10.05 -16.77
CA ILE A 9 14.89 -8.69 -16.99
C ILE A 9 14.13 -7.67 -16.13
N PHE A 10 12.79 -7.80 -16.08
CA PHE A 10 11.89 -6.81 -15.49
C PHE A 10 11.32 -7.25 -14.12
N GLY A 11 11.48 -8.51 -13.73
CA GLY A 11 10.82 -9.07 -12.55
C GLY A 11 11.19 -8.32 -11.26
N ASN A 12 12.46 -7.93 -11.11
CA ASN A 12 12.94 -7.17 -9.95
C ASN A 12 12.57 -5.67 -9.99
N ILE A 13 11.92 -5.20 -11.06
CA ILE A 13 11.38 -3.84 -11.16
C ILE A 13 9.90 -3.84 -10.72
N PHE A 14 9.13 -4.83 -11.16
CA PHE A 14 7.67 -4.92 -10.93
C PHE A 14 7.28 -5.94 -9.85
N SER A 15 8.27 -6.51 -9.17
CA SER A 15 8.16 -7.40 -8.01
C SER A 15 9.46 -7.31 -7.21
N THR A 16 9.45 -7.91 -6.02
CA THR A 16 10.64 -8.09 -5.18
C THR A 16 10.88 -9.57 -4.92
N ARG A 17 12.08 -9.95 -4.47
CA ARG A 17 12.37 -11.35 -4.12
C ARG A 17 11.47 -11.81 -2.97
N GLU A 18 11.23 -10.95 -2.00
CA GLU A 18 10.40 -11.20 -0.83
C GLU A 18 8.94 -11.45 -1.23
N SER A 19 8.35 -10.56 -2.03
CA SER A 19 6.96 -10.74 -2.49
C SER A 19 6.81 -11.93 -3.44
N ALA A 20 7.78 -12.17 -4.32
CA ALA A 20 7.77 -13.33 -5.20
C ALA A 20 7.93 -14.65 -4.43
N ALA A 21 8.70 -14.66 -3.35
CA ALA A 21 8.85 -15.84 -2.49
C ALA A 21 7.53 -16.18 -1.79
N ILE A 22 6.80 -15.18 -1.27
CA ILE A 22 5.47 -15.39 -0.67
C ILE A 22 4.54 -16.00 -1.72
N TRP A 23 4.43 -15.37 -2.89
CA TRP A 23 3.54 -15.80 -3.98
C TRP A 23 4.19 -16.81 -4.93
N SER A 24 4.76 -17.89 -4.36
CA SER A 24 5.34 -19.00 -5.11
C SER A 24 4.60 -20.31 -4.86
N ASP A 25 4.67 -21.24 -5.81
CA ASP A 25 4.08 -22.59 -5.67
C ASP A 25 4.62 -23.34 -4.45
N LYS A 26 5.91 -23.12 -4.12
CA LYS A 26 6.56 -23.72 -2.96
C LYS A 26 5.94 -23.23 -1.66
N THR A 27 5.81 -21.91 -1.49
CA THR A 27 5.23 -21.32 -0.28
C THR A 27 3.75 -21.65 -0.17
N ARG A 28 3.00 -21.59 -1.28
CA ARG A 28 1.58 -21.98 -1.29
C ARG A 28 1.38 -23.43 -0.87
N THR A 29 2.16 -24.36 -1.45
CA THR A 29 2.12 -25.77 -1.07
C THR A 29 2.56 -25.97 0.39
N GLN A 30 3.55 -25.22 0.88
CA GLN A 30 3.94 -25.26 2.29
C GLN A 30 2.82 -24.77 3.21
N CYS A 31 2.03 -23.78 2.80
CA CYS A 31 0.83 -23.35 3.55
C CYS A 31 -0.24 -24.44 3.58
N TYR A 32 -0.43 -25.18 2.47
CA TYR A 32 -1.33 -26.36 2.46
C TYR A 32 -0.86 -27.42 3.48
N LEU A 33 0.44 -27.72 3.49
CA LEU A 33 1.02 -28.65 4.48
C LEU A 33 0.86 -28.13 5.91
N ALA A 34 1.06 -26.84 6.15
CA ALA A 34 0.86 -26.22 7.46
C ALA A 34 -0.58 -26.39 7.96
N PHE A 35 -1.57 -26.19 7.08
CA PHE A 35 -2.98 -26.45 7.39
C PHE A 35 -3.21 -27.94 7.73
N GLU A 36 -2.77 -28.87 6.89
CA GLU A 36 -2.98 -30.32 7.11
C GLU A 36 -2.33 -30.81 8.41
N GLY A 37 -1.10 -30.36 8.69
CA GLY A 37 -0.40 -30.71 9.92
C GLY A 37 -1.07 -30.13 11.16
N ALA A 38 -1.53 -28.87 11.09
CA ALA A 38 -2.26 -28.24 12.19
C ALA A 38 -3.64 -28.86 12.41
N LEU A 39 -4.34 -29.26 11.35
CA LEU A 39 -5.62 -29.94 11.42
C LEU A 39 -5.46 -31.30 12.11
N ALA A 40 -4.50 -32.11 11.67
CA ALA A 40 -4.21 -33.40 12.29
C ALA A 40 -3.87 -33.26 13.78
N LYS A 41 -3.07 -32.24 14.12
CA LYS A 41 -2.71 -31.92 15.51
C LYS A 41 -3.92 -31.49 16.35
N ALA A 42 -4.81 -30.64 15.82
CA ALA A 42 -6.03 -30.24 16.51
C ALA A 42 -6.97 -31.45 16.73
N GLN A 43 -7.14 -32.27 15.70
CA GLN A 43 -8.01 -33.44 15.72
C GLN A 43 -7.53 -34.53 16.68
N ALA A 44 -6.23 -34.80 16.75
CA ALA A 44 -5.68 -35.74 17.72
C ALA A 44 -5.88 -35.27 19.17
N ARG A 45 -5.71 -33.97 19.44
CA ARG A 45 -5.97 -33.39 20.77
C ARG A 45 -7.42 -33.54 21.22
N LEU A 46 -8.36 -33.54 20.27
CA LEU A 46 -9.79 -33.73 20.50
C LEU A 46 -10.23 -35.20 20.38
N GLY A 47 -9.31 -36.13 20.13
CA GLY A 47 -9.61 -37.55 19.96
C GLY A 47 -10.41 -37.90 18.70
N ILE A 48 -10.44 -37.01 17.70
CA ILE A 48 -11.12 -37.22 16.41
C ILE A 48 -10.37 -38.24 15.56
N ILE A 49 -9.04 -38.15 15.55
CA ILE A 49 -8.16 -39.09 14.84
C ILE A 49 -7.15 -39.72 15.83
N PRO A 50 -6.63 -40.93 15.54
CA PRO A 50 -5.60 -41.55 16.38
C PRO A 50 -4.33 -40.70 16.45
N GLN A 51 -3.74 -40.55 17.64
CA GLN A 51 -2.49 -39.78 17.85
C GLN A 51 -1.37 -40.22 16.89
N ARG A 52 -1.21 -41.54 16.68
CA ARG A 52 -0.21 -42.09 15.77
C ARG A 52 -0.39 -41.65 14.32
N ALA A 53 -1.64 -41.49 13.86
CA ALA A 53 -1.92 -40.99 12.52
C ALA A 53 -1.53 -39.52 12.40
N ALA A 54 -1.90 -38.72 13.40
CA ALA A 54 -1.52 -37.31 13.46
C ALA A 54 0.00 -37.11 13.47
N ASP A 55 0.75 -37.90 14.24
CA ASP A 55 2.20 -37.76 14.33
C ASP A 55 2.90 -37.97 12.97
N GLU A 56 2.50 -38.97 12.19
CA GLU A 56 3.08 -39.21 10.85
C GLU A 56 2.58 -38.20 9.81
N ILE A 57 1.33 -37.72 9.90
CA ILE A 57 0.83 -36.63 9.04
C ILE A 57 1.63 -35.35 9.29
N ILE A 58 1.79 -34.95 10.56
CA ILE A 58 2.57 -33.77 10.95
C ILE A 58 3.98 -33.88 10.41
N LYS A 59 4.62 -35.03 10.57
CA LYS A 59 5.98 -35.28 10.09
C LYS A 59 6.13 -35.10 8.57
N PHE A 60 5.16 -35.57 7.78
CA PHE A 60 5.15 -35.32 6.34
C PHE A 60 5.05 -33.81 6.04
N CYS A 61 4.18 -33.10 6.74
CA CYS A 61 3.91 -31.69 6.53
C CYS A 61 5.06 -30.73 6.91
N LEU A 62 6.05 -31.20 7.68
CA LEU A 62 7.21 -30.39 8.08
C LEU A 62 8.22 -30.13 6.96
N ASP A 63 8.18 -30.88 5.86
CA ASP A 63 9.18 -30.78 4.80
C ASP A 63 8.56 -30.79 3.40
N ILE A 64 8.60 -29.64 2.74
CA ILE A 64 8.13 -29.45 1.36
C ILE A 64 8.78 -30.42 0.35
N ARG A 65 9.96 -30.96 0.65
CA ARG A 65 10.66 -31.93 -0.22
C ARG A 65 9.94 -33.29 -0.29
N ASN A 66 9.01 -33.54 0.62
CA ASN A 66 8.16 -34.72 0.57
C ASN A 66 7.11 -34.65 -0.55
N VAL A 67 6.89 -33.47 -1.14
CA VAL A 67 5.93 -33.26 -2.23
C VAL A 67 6.62 -33.38 -3.59
N ASP A 68 6.12 -34.28 -4.42
CA ASP A 68 6.43 -34.34 -5.84
C ASP A 68 5.60 -33.28 -6.59
N PHE A 69 6.26 -32.18 -6.97
CA PHE A 69 5.63 -31.06 -7.67
C PHE A 69 5.24 -31.38 -9.11
N ASP A 70 5.96 -32.28 -9.79
CA ASP A 70 5.58 -32.68 -11.15
C ASP A 70 4.31 -33.54 -11.13
N HIS A 71 4.21 -34.45 -10.16
CA HIS A 71 3.00 -35.21 -9.93
C HIS A 71 1.84 -34.30 -9.48
N LEU A 72 2.09 -33.35 -8.57
CA LEU A 72 1.09 -32.38 -8.12
C LEU A 72 0.55 -31.56 -9.28
N ARG A 73 1.41 -31.06 -10.18
CA ARG A 73 1.01 -30.34 -11.39
C ARG A 73 0.07 -31.18 -12.26
N GLN A 74 0.47 -32.41 -12.59
CA GLN A 74 -0.34 -33.31 -13.43
C GLN A 74 -1.70 -33.62 -12.80
N GLN A 75 -1.75 -33.86 -11.49
CA GLN A 75 -3.01 -34.08 -10.78
C GLN A 75 -3.87 -32.81 -10.74
N THR A 76 -3.26 -31.64 -10.56
CA THR A 76 -3.99 -30.37 -10.56
C THR A 76 -4.65 -30.10 -11.91
N GLU A 77 -3.94 -30.32 -13.02
CA GLU A 77 -4.49 -30.18 -14.38
C GLU A 77 -5.66 -31.15 -14.64
N LEU A 78 -5.60 -32.35 -14.07
CA LEU A 78 -6.65 -33.36 -14.22
C LEU A 78 -7.89 -33.08 -13.35
N ILE A 79 -7.67 -32.65 -12.10
CA ILE A 79 -8.72 -32.52 -11.07
C ILE A 79 -9.36 -31.12 -11.09
N GLY A 80 -8.60 -30.11 -11.52
CA GLY A 80 -8.96 -28.68 -11.44
C GLY A 80 -8.46 -28.00 -10.17
N TYR A 81 -8.03 -28.74 -9.15
CA TYR A 81 -7.59 -28.21 -7.86
C TYR A 81 -6.35 -28.92 -7.32
N PRO A 82 -5.45 -28.23 -6.61
CA PRO A 82 -4.19 -28.81 -6.15
C PRO A 82 -4.31 -29.67 -4.88
N VAL A 83 -5.35 -29.45 -4.05
CA VAL A 83 -5.44 -30.06 -2.72
C VAL A 83 -5.53 -31.58 -2.76
N LEU A 84 -6.40 -32.15 -3.60
CA LEU A 84 -6.58 -33.61 -3.66
C LEU A 84 -5.30 -34.33 -4.13
N GLY A 85 -4.55 -33.73 -5.06
CA GLY A 85 -3.25 -34.25 -5.50
C GLY A 85 -2.23 -34.28 -4.37
N LEU A 86 -2.20 -33.24 -3.52
CA LEU A 86 -1.35 -33.18 -2.34
C LEU A 86 -1.76 -34.21 -1.28
N VAL A 87 -3.06 -34.28 -0.94
CA VAL A 87 -3.59 -35.22 0.06
C VAL A 87 -3.30 -36.66 -0.34
N LYS A 88 -3.44 -37.03 -1.62
CA LYS A 88 -3.07 -38.38 -2.10
C LYS A 88 -1.59 -38.72 -1.88
N GLN A 89 -0.69 -37.75 -2.06
CA GLN A 89 0.73 -37.95 -1.78
C GLN A 89 0.98 -38.14 -0.27
N LEU A 90 0.36 -37.32 0.56
CA LEU A 90 0.39 -37.43 2.02
C LEU A 90 -0.12 -38.82 2.49
N VAL A 91 -1.31 -39.22 2.06
CA VAL A 91 -1.92 -40.53 2.38
C VAL A 91 -0.98 -41.66 1.99
N LYS A 92 -0.45 -41.65 0.76
CA LYS A 92 0.47 -42.67 0.27
C LYS A 92 1.72 -42.75 1.15
N HIS A 93 2.35 -41.62 1.46
CA HIS A 93 3.57 -41.59 2.26
C HIS A 93 3.33 -42.10 3.68
N VAL A 94 2.24 -41.70 4.33
CA VAL A 94 1.90 -42.15 5.68
C VAL A 94 1.55 -43.65 5.69
N ASN A 95 0.88 -44.15 4.65
CA ASN A 95 0.58 -45.57 4.49
C ASN A 95 1.81 -46.46 4.24
N GLU A 96 2.94 -45.90 3.79
CA GLU A 96 4.22 -46.62 3.71
C GLU A 96 4.80 -46.91 5.11
N VAL A 97 4.42 -46.12 6.13
CA VAL A 97 4.80 -46.37 7.53
C VAL A 97 3.93 -47.46 8.16
N GLU A 98 2.61 -47.35 8.01
CA GLU A 98 1.64 -48.36 8.42
C GLU A 98 0.39 -48.32 7.52
N PRO A 99 -0.01 -49.43 6.88
CA PRO A 99 -1.18 -49.45 6.02
C PRO A 99 -2.46 -49.00 6.73
N GLY A 100 -3.17 -48.04 6.15
CA GLY A 100 -4.42 -47.49 6.68
C GLY A 100 -4.23 -46.27 7.60
N LEU A 101 -2.99 -45.94 7.97
CA LEU A 101 -2.70 -44.80 8.85
C LEU A 101 -2.90 -43.45 8.15
N GLY A 102 -2.65 -43.39 6.83
CA GLY A 102 -2.84 -42.20 6.01
C GLY A 102 -4.31 -41.83 5.77
N GLU A 103 -5.24 -42.77 5.97
CA GLU A 103 -6.69 -42.57 5.72
C GLU A 103 -7.34 -41.53 6.65
N TRP A 104 -6.60 -41.05 7.67
CA TRP A 104 -7.02 -39.99 8.59
C TRP A 104 -6.61 -38.58 8.13
N ALA A 105 -5.84 -38.45 7.05
CA ALA A 105 -5.45 -37.16 6.49
C ALA A 105 -6.66 -36.39 5.94
N HIS A 106 -6.63 -35.06 6.00
CA HIS A 106 -7.69 -34.18 5.48
C HIS A 106 -9.10 -34.46 6.05
N TRP A 107 -9.18 -35.07 7.25
CA TRP A 107 -10.45 -35.53 7.81
C TRP A 107 -11.41 -34.37 8.06
N GLY A 108 -12.58 -34.41 7.42
CA GLY A 108 -13.65 -33.43 7.61
C GLY A 108 -13.44 -32.06 6.96
N ALA A 109 -12.27 -31.80 6.36
CA ALA A 109 -11.99 -30.59 5.60
C ALA A 109 -12.51 -30.69 4.16
N THR A 110 -12.52 -29.56 3.46
CA THR A 110 -12.74 -29.48 2.02
C THR A 110 -11.61 -28.72 1.32
N THR A 111 -11.52 -28.84 -0.01
CA THR A 111 -10.49 -28.16 -0.84
C THR A 111 -10.36 -26.68 -0.52
N GLN A 112 -11.49 -25.99 -0.34
CA GLN A 112 -11.51 -24.55 -0.10
C GLN A 112 -10.99 -24.17 1.29
N ASP A 113 -11.23 -24.97 2.34
CA ASP A 113 -10.67 -24.74 3.68
C ASP A 113 -9.14 -24.59 3.63
N VAL A 114 -8.47 -25.50 2.90
CA VAL A 114 -7.02 -25.51 2.74
C VAL A 114 -6.55 -24.34 1.88
N THR A 115 -7.28 -24.06 0.79
CA THR A 115 -6.86 -23.10 -0.24
C THR A 115 -7.02 -21.66 0.25
N ASP A 116 -8.13 -21.34 0.89
CA ASP A 116 -8.40 -20.02 1.44
C ASP A 116 -7.56 -19.75 2.69
N THR A 117 -7.37 -20.74 3.56
CA THR A 117 -6.45 -20.59 4.71
C THR A 117 -5.00 -20.34 4.25
N ALA A 118 -4.53 -21.06 3.23
CA ALA A 118 -3.21 -20.79 2.66
C ALA A 118 -3.12 -19.39 2.04
N THR A 119 -4.17 -18.95 1.36
CA THR A 119 -4.26 -17.59 0.81
C THR A 119 -4.19 -16.54 1.91
N VAL A 120 -4.92 -16.73 3.01
CA VAL A 120 -4.87 -15.86 4.20
C VAL A 120 -3.46 -15.75 4.79
N ILE A 121 -2.73 -16.87 4.90
CA ILE A 121 -1.34 -16.87 5.37
C ILE A 121 -0.45 -16.04 4.41
N GLN A 122 -0.57 -16.25 3.09
CA GLN A 122 0.18 -15.47 2.09
C GLN A 122 -0.18 -13.97 2.14
N LEU A 123 -1.45 -13.63 2.38
CA LEU A 123 -1.90 -12.25 2.54
C LEU A 123 -1.34 -11.62 3.82
N TRP A 124 -1.27 -12.36 4.91
CA TRP A 124 -0.69 -11.88 6.17
C TRP A 124 0.81 -11.54 6.03
N ASP A 125 1.56 -12.41 5.38
CA ASP A 125 2.99 -12.15 5.08
C ASP A 125 3.14 -10.94 4.15
N THR A 126 2.23 -10.81 3.19
CA THR A 126 2.19 -9.66 2.27
C THR A 126 1.91 -8.35 3.01
N LEU A 127 0.95 -8.34 3.94
CA LEU A 127 0.63 -7.18 4.79
C LEU A 127 1.84 -6.77 5.65
N SER A 128 2.62 -7.75 6.12
CA SER A 128 3.87 -7.49 6.85
C SER A 128 4.91 -6.77 5.99
N LEU A 129 5.03 -7.12 4.70
CA LEU A 129 5.89 -6.41 3.75
C LEU A 129 5.39 -4.98 3.46
N PHE A 130 4.07 -4.81 3.35
CA PHE A 130 3.46 -3.49 3.16
C PHE A 130 3.70 -2.60 4.38
N GLU A 131 3.52 -3.11 5.58
CA GLU A 131 3.76 -2.38 6.83
C GLU A 131 5.21 -1.90 6.92
N LYS A 132 6.18 -2.78 6.63
CA LYS A 132 7.60 -2.42 6.62
C LYS A 132 7.87 -1.26 5.65
N SER A 133 7.40 -1.37 4.42
CA SER A 133 7.60 -0.36 3.38
C SER A 133 6.88 0.96 3.72
N LEU A 134 5.71 0.86 4.34
CA LEU A 134 4.94 2.01 4.81
C LEU A 134 5.66 2.72 5.97
N GLY A 135 6.28 1.97 6.89
CA GLY A 135 7.13 2.52 7.94
C GLY A 135 8.33 3.29 7.39
N GLU A 136 9.01 2.74 6.37
CA GLU A 136 10.10 3.42 5.65
C GLU A 136 9.63 4.74 5.02
N ILE A 137 8.48 4.72 4.32
CA ILE A 137 7.87 5.92 3.72
C ILE A 137 7.53 6.97 4.78
N ILE A 138 6.87 6.57 5.87
CA ILE A 138 6.46 7.47 6.95
C ILE A 138 7.68 8.12 7.59
N SER A 139 8.72 7.33 7.88
CA SER A 139 9.97 7.83 8.47
C SER A 139 10.64 8.88 7.58
N SER A 140 10.80 8.60 6.28
CA SER A 140 11.43 9.52 5.35
C SER A 140 10.61 10.79 5.13
N LEU A 141 9.27 10.67 5.03
CA LEU A 141 8.39 11.84 4.92
C LEU A 141 8.41 12.69 6.17
N ARG A 142 8.45 12.07 7.36
CA ARG A 142 8.58 12.79 8.63
C ARG A 142 9.87 13.60 8.66
N HIS A 143 10.99 12.99 8.26
CA HIS A 143 12.28 13.67 8.21
C HIS A 143 12.26 14.87 7.26
N LEU A 144 11.87 14.67 5.99
CA LEU A 144 11.85 15.74 4.99
C LEU A 144 10.84 16.84 5.30
N ALA A 145 9.69 16.49 5.90
CA ALA A 145 8.69 17.47 6.30
C ALA A 145 9.21 18.39 7.40
N ASP A 146 9.99 17.86 8.35
CA ASP A 146 10.64 18.62 9.42
C ASP A 146 11.81 19.47 8.88
N GLU A 147 12.67 18.88 8.05
CA GLU A 147 13.82 19.56 7.43
C GLU A 147 13.38 20.79 6.63
N HIS A 148 12.35 20.64 5.79
CA HIS A 148 11.85 21.70 4.91
C HIS A 148 10.59 22.40 5.46
N LYS A 149 10.36 22.36 6.77
CA LYS A 149 9.14 22.89 7.40
C LYS A 149 8.85 24.34 7.03
N SER A 150 9.89 25.14 6.81
CA SER A 150 9.85 26.57 6.51
C SER A 150 10.33 26.91 5.10
N THR A 151 10.77 25.94 4.28
CA THR A 151 11.28 26.19 2.92
C THR A 151 10.15 26.69 2.02
N PRO A 152 10.14 27.96 1.58
CA PRO A 152 9.02 28.54 0.86
C PRO A 152 8.96 28.05 -0.60
N MET A 153 7.76 27.76 -1.09
CA MET A 153 7.50 27.43 -2.49
C MET A 153 6.14 27.94 -2.96
N ALA A 154 5.93 28.02 -4.28
CA ALA A 154 4.63 28.34 -4.83
C ALA A 154 3.66 27.16 -4.67
N ALA A 155 2.48 27.38 -4.06
CA ALA A 155 1.39 26.41 -4.21
C ALA A 155 0.87 26.45 -5.65
N ARG A 156 0.29 25.33 -6.09
CA ARG A 156 -0.31 25.21 -7.42
C ARG A 156 -1.76 24.75 -7.32
N SER A 157 -2.69 25.53 -7.84
CA SER A 157 -4.11 25.20 -7.99
C SER A 157 -4.49 25.27 -9.46
N ASN A 158 -5.10 24.22 -10.01
CA ASN A 158 -5.34 24.10 -11.46
C ASN A 158 -4.05 24.33 -12.29
N LEU A 159 -2.91 23.86 -11.75
CA LEU A 159 -1.56 24.04 -12.30
C LEU A 159 -1.09 25.50 -12.42
N GLN A 160 -1.84 26.48 -11.88
CA GLN A 160 -1.43 27.87 -11.78
C GLN A 160 -0.83 28.16 -10.40
N GLN A 161 0.12 29.10 -10.31
CA GLN A 161 0.60 29.57 -9.01
C GLN A 161 -0.54 30.20 -8.22
N ALA A 162 -0.69 29.77 -6.96
CA ALA A 162 -1.64 30.31 -5.99
C ALA A 162 -0.86 31.11 -4.93
N VAL A 163 -1.19 31.00 -3.65
CA VAL A 163 -0.39 31.61 -2.57
C VAL A 163 0.87 30.78 -2.24
N PRO A 164 1.89 31.37 -1.59
CA PRO A 164 3.03 30.61 -1.04
C PRO A 164 2.61 29.56 0.00
N VAL A 165 3.34 28.45 0.06
CA VAL A 165 3.28 27.42 1.11
C VAL A 165 4.70 26.96 1.41
N SER A 166 4.94 26.27 2.54
CA SER A 166 6.23 25.59 2.71
C SER A 166 6.26 24.23 2.00
N PHE A 167 7.46 23.78 1.58
CA PHE A 167 7.66 22.46 1.02
C PHE A 167 7.38 21.37 2.07
N GLY A 168 7.79 21.60 3.33
CA GLY A 168 7.46 20.73 4.44
C GLY A 168 5.95 20.57 4.64
N PHE A 169 5.14 21.63 4.45
CA PHE A 169 3.68 21.51 4.47
C PHE A 169 3.14 20.60 3.36
N LYS A 170 3.71 20.66 2.15
CA LYS A 170 3.34 19.73 1.07
C LYS A 170 3.61 18.28 1.47
N LEU A 171 4.76 18.01 2.09
CA LEU A 171 5.14 16.67 2.53
C LEU A 171 4.34 16.20 3.75
N ALA A 172 4.05 17.09 4.71
CA ALA A 172 3.23 16.77 5.88
C ALA A 172 1.80 16.35 5.48
N ARG A 173 1.21 16.95 4.44
CA ARG A 173 -0.08 16.50 3.89
C ARG A 173 -0.02 15.06 3.36
N LEU A 174 1.09 14.69 2.73
CA LEU A 174 1.31 13.32 2.25
C LEU A 174 1.56 12.37 3.42
N LEU A 175 2.40 12.76 4.39
CA LEU A 175 2.65 12.02 5.62
C LEU A 175 1.35 11.69 6.34
N ALA A 176 0.48 12.68 6.58
CA ALA A 176 -0.82 12.49 7.21
C ALA A 176 -1.70 11.48 6.45
N THR A 177 -1.55 11.38 5.13
CA THR A 177 -2.28 10.39 4.32
C THR A 177 -1.73 8.98 4.53
N PHE A 178 -0.41 8.81 4.59
CA PHE A 178 0.21 7.52 4.90
C PHE A 178 -0.02 7.07 6.35
N LEU A 179 -0.13 8.00 7.31
CA LEU A 179 -0.55 7.66 8.68
C LEU A 179 -1.96 7.04 8.67
N ARG A 180 -2.92 7.59 7.93
CA ARG A 180 -4.24 6.97 7.78
C ARG A 180 -4.20 5.62 7.06
N HIS A 181 -3.27 5.41 6.13
CA HIS A 181 -3.08 4.11 5.50
C HIS A 181 -2.50 3.07 6.46
N ARG A 182 -1.69 3.49 7.42
CA ARG A 182 -1.17 2.61 8.47
C ARG A 182 -2.31 2.08 9.34
N ASP A 183 -3.26 2.95 9.66
CA ASP A 183 -4.47 2.57 10.40
C ASP A 183 -5.33 1.60 9.56
N ARG A 184 -5.61 1.93 8.29
CA ARG A 184 -6.34 1.04 7.37
C ARG A 184 -5.70 -0.33 7.21
N LEU A 185 -4.36 -0.38 7.14
CA LEU A 185 -3.63 -1.64 7.03
C LEU A 185 -3.86 -2.50 8.28
N LYS A 186 -3.85 -1.90 9.48
CA LYS A 186 -4.17 -2.59 10.73
C LYS A 186 -5.61 -3.11 10.74
N ASP A 187 -6.55 -2.31 10.28
CA ASP A 187 -7.96 -2.70 10.22
C ASP A 187 -8.14 -3.90 9.28
N VAL A 188 -7.59 -3.83 8.06
CA VAL A 188 -7.66 -4.91 7.06
C VAL A 188 -6.93 -6.16 7.52
N GLU A 189 -5.77 -6.06 8.18
CA GLU A 189 -5.10 -7.23 8.77
C GLU A 189 -6.02 -7.93 9.78
N GLY A 190 -6.72 -7.16 10.62
CA GLY A 190 -7.68 -7.70 11.57
C GLY A 190 -8.86 -8.41 10.92
N GLN A 191 -9.25 -8.02 9.70
CA GLN A 191 -10.34 -8.66 8.95
C GLN A 191 -9.87 -9.89 8.15
N VAL A 192 -8.68 -9.84 7.56
CA VAL A 192 -8.19 -10.88 6.64
C VAL A 192 -7.57 -12.08 7.37
N THR A 193 -7.03 -11.89 8.59
CA THR A 193 -6.31 -12.95 9.34
C THR A 193 -7.24 -13.94 10.05
N VAL A 194 -8.19 -14.50 9.31
CA VAL A 194 -9.23 -15.41 9.81
C VAL A 194 -9.09 -16.78 9.13
N LEU A 195 -9.24 -17.86 9.91
CA LEU A 195 -9.21 -19.23 9.39
C LEU A 195 -10.40 -19.52 8.47
N GLU A 196 -10.20 -20.30 7.40
CA GLU A 196 -11.28 -21.01 6.71
C GLU A 196 -11.22 -22.49 7.06
N PHE A 197 -12.21 -22.96 7.82
CA PHE A 197 -12.40 -24.38 8.11
C PHE A 197 -13.86 -24.62 8.46
N SER A 198 -14.63 -24.95 7.43
CA SER A 198 -16.09 -25.07 7.54
C SER A 198 -16.64 -26.34 6.88
N GLY A 199 -15.78 -27.14 6.25
CA GLY A 199 -16.14 -28.42 5.65
C GLY A 199 -16.91 -28.25 4.34
N ALA A 200 -17.48 -29.34 3.82
CA ALA A 200 -17.95 -29.39 2.42
C ALA A 200 -18.92 -28.28 1.96
N ALA A 201 -19.77 -27.76 2.86
CA ALA A 201 -20.76 -26.72 2.56
C ALA A 201 -20.97 -25.77 3.76
N GLY A 202 -19.91 -25.48 4.51
CA GLY A 202 -19.97 -24.50 5.60
C GLY A 202 -20.59 -24.96 6.93
N THR A 203 -20.91 -26.26 7.08
CA THR A 203 -21.68 -26.77 8.24
C THR A 203 -20.89 -27.65 9.21
N LEU A 204 -19.65 -28.04 8.86
CA LEU A 204 -18.83 -28.99 9.63
C LEU A 204 -19.56 -30.31 10.00
N ALA A 205 -20.53 -30.75 9.19
CA ALA A 205 -21.36 -31.92 9.47
C ALA A 205 -20.58 -33.24 9.62
N THR A 206 -19.36 -33.29 9.10
CA THR A 206 -18.42 -34.42 9.19
C THR A 206 -17.78 -34.56 10.58
N LEU A 207 -17.93 -33.56 11.46
CA LEU A 207 -17.46 -33.55 12.84
C LEU A 207 -18.66 -33.44 13.81
N PRO A 208 -19.48 -34.51 13.92
CA PRO A 208 -20.71 -34.45 14.69
C PRO A 208 -20.45 -34.31 16.20
N PRO A 209 -21.44 -33.82 16.97
CA PRO A 209 -21.38 -33.76 18.43
C PRO A 209 -21.02 -35.11 19.07
N THR A 210 -20.24 -35.07 20.16
CA THR A 210 -20.05 -36.22 21.07
C THR A 210 -20.70 -35.91 22.42
N PRO A 211 -20.95 -36.93 23.28
CA PRO A 211 -21.49 -36.70 24.62
C PRO A 211 -20.65 -35.72 25.45
N ASP A 212 -19.33 -35.73 25.28
CA ASP A 212 -18.40 -34.87 26.03
C ASP A 212 -18.13 -33.52 25.36
N LEU A 213 -18.30 -33.43 24.02
CA LEU A 213 -18.07 -32.22 23.22
C LEU A 213 -19.24 -31.99 22.24
N PRO A 214 -20.31 -31.29 22.66
CA PRO A 214 -21.50 -31.11 21.84
C PRO A 214 -21.29 -30.20 20.62
N LEU A 215 -20.19 -29.44 20.56
CA LEU A 215 -19.80 -28.57 19.45
C LEU A 215 -18.43 -28.98 18.88
N LEU A 216 -18.17 -30.30 18.77
CA LEU A 216 -16.87 -30.85 18.38
C LEU A 216 -16.25 -30.18 17.14
N GLY A 217 -17.02 -29.97 16.07
CA GLY A 217 -16.53 -29.29 14.87
C GLY A 217 -16.02 -27.86 15.13
N LEU A 218 -16.75 -27.06 15.91
CA LEU A 218 -16.35 -25.69 16.25
C LEU A 218 -15.16 -25.66 17.22
N GLU A 219 -15.07 -26.62 18.14
CA GLU A 219 -13.88 -26.78 18.99
C GLU A 219 -12.64 -27.16 18.18
N CYS A 220 -12.79 -28.01 17.15
CA CYS A 220 -11.73 -28.32 16.20
C CYS A 220 -11.29 -27.07 15.43
N GLN A 221 -12.24 -26.27 14.95
CA GLN A 221 -11.97 -24.99 14.28
C GLN A 221 -11.17 -24.03 15.19
N ARG A 222 -11.55 -23.92 16.47
CA ARG A 222 -10.85 -23.09 17.47
C ARG A 222 -9.42 -23.57 17.72
N GLU A 223 -9.21 -24.88 17.86
CA GLU A 223 -7.88 -25.46 18.08
C GLU A 223 -6.97 -25.37 16.85
N LEU A 224 -7.54 -25.48 15.65
CA LEU A 224 -6.84 -25.25 14.37
C LEU A 224 -6.42 -23.78 14.22
N ALA A 225 -7.35 -22.85 14.43
CA ALA A 225 -7.07 -21.40 14.35
C ALA A 225 -5.94 -21.01 15.31
N LYS A 226 -5.96 -21.55 16.54
CA LYS A 226 -4.91 -21.36 17.54
C LYS A 226 -3.55 -21.91 17.07
N ASP A 227 -3.52 -23.11 16.49
CA ASP A 227 -2.28 -23.71 15.99
C ASP A 227 -1.70 -22.95 14.79
N LEU A 228 -2.55 -22.31 13.98
CA LEU A 228 -2.14 -21.47 12.84
C LEU A 228 -1.96 -19.98 13.19
N ASN A 229 -2.21 -19.59 14.44
CA ASN A 229 -2.22 -18.19 14.90
C ASN A 229 -3.16 -17.28 14.08
N LEU A 230 -4.29 -17.83 13.64
CA LEU A 230 -5.37 -17.11 12.94
C LEU A 230 -6.56 -16.89 13.87
N GLN A 231 -7.42 -15.95 13.50
CA GLN A 231 -8.69 -15.73 14.19
C GLN A 231 -9.70 -16.82 13.83
N VAL A 232 -10.61 -17.10 14.76
CA VAL A 232 -11.74 -17.99 14.52
C VAL A 232 -12.80 -17.20 13.75
N PRO A 233 -13.34 -17.71 12.63
CA PRO A 233 -14.40 -17.01 11.90
C PRO A 233 -15.71 -17.02 12.70
N ASP A 234 -16.56 -16.00 12.48
CA ASP A 234 -17.91 -15.97 13.03
C ASP A 234 -18.80 -17.08 12.45
N ILE A 235 -18.61 -17.38 11.16
CA ILE A 235 -19.29 -18.42 10.38
C ILE A 235 -18.44 -18.75 9.13
N ALA A 236 -18.78 -19.81 8.40
CA ALA A 236 -18.20 -20.12 7.10
C ALA A 236 -18.22 -18.90 6.16
N TRP A 237 -17.14 -18.69 5.42
CA TRP A 237 -17.01 -17.56 4.49
C TRP A 237 -16.53 -18.02 3.10
N HIS A 238 -16.89 -19.25 2.71
CA HIS A 238 -16.56 -19.81 1.40
C HIS A 238 -16.96 -18.87 0.25
N THR A 239 -18.12 -18.23 0.32
CA THR A 239 -18.63 -17.35 -0.75
C THR A 239 -18.76 -15.88 -0.33
N GLU A 240 -18.38 -15.57 0.91
CA GLU A 240 -18.38 -14.26 1.53
C GLU A 240 -16.98 -13.64 1.40
N ARG A 241 -16.70 -13.08 0.22
CA ARG A 241 -15.35 -12.64 -0.18
C ARG A 241 -15.03 -11.18 0.16
N ASP A 242 -15.82 -10.53 1.01
CA ASP A 242 -15.64 -9.12 1.37
C ASP A 242 -14.26 -8.85 2.01
N ARG A 243 -13.75 -9.77 2.82
CA ARG A 243 -12.40 -9.69 3.41
C ARG A 243 -11.29 -9.64 2.35
N ILE A 244 -11.43 -10.42 1.27
CA ILE A 244 -10.48 -10.42 0.16
C ILE A 244 -10.60 -9.13 -0.66
N ALA A 245 -11.83 -8.64 -0.88
CA ALA A 245 -12.05 -7.37 -1.56
C ALA A 245 -11.53 -6.15 -0.75
N ASP A 246 -11.59 -6.21 0.58
CA ASP A 246 -11.00 -5.20 1.47
C ASP A 246 -9.47 -5.13 1.33
N PHE A 247 -8.80 -6.27 1.20
CA PHE A 247 -7.38 -6.31 0.87
C PHE A 247 -7.08 -5.65 -0.49
N GLY A 248 -7.90 -5.93 -1.51
CA GLY A 248 -7.83 -5.26 -2.81
C GLY A 248 -7.95 -3.74 -2.69
N SER A 249 -8.96 -3.28 -1.94
CA SER A 249 -9.23 -1.87 -1.68
C SER A 249 -8.06 -1.16 -1.00
N LEU A 250 -7.44 -1.80 -0.01
CA LEU A 250 -6.22 -1.30 0.62
C LEU A 250 -5.09 -1.11 -0.40
N CYS A 251 -4.84 -2.11 -1.24
CA CYS A 251 -3.81 -2.06 -2.28
C CYS A 251 -4.06 -0.91 -3.27
N ALA A 252 -5.31 -0.75 -3.72
CA ALA A 252 -5.71 0.34 -4.62
C ALA A 252 -5.51 1.73 -3.98
N MET A 253 -5.86 1.90 -2.70
CA MET A 253 -5.69 3.17 -1.98
C MET A 253 -4.21 3.53 -1.75
N LEU A 254 -3.41 2.56 -1.31
CA LEU A 254 -1.97 2.72 -1.08
C LEU A 254 -1.26 3.16 -2.36
N THR A 255 -1.43 2.39 -3.43
CA THR A 255 -0.77 2.65 -4.72
C THR A 255 -1.26 3.94 -5.37
N SER A 256 -2.53 4.29 -5.24
CA SER A 256 -3.04 5.57 -5.75
C SER A 256 -2.41 6.78 -5.05
N THR A 257 -2.14 6.67 -3.76
CA THR A 257 -1.43 7.71 -3.00
C THR A 257 0.03 7.85 -3.45
N CYS A 258 0.69 6.72 -3.71
CA CYS A 258 2.03 6.68 -4.30
C CYS A 258 2.06 7.33 -5.69
N ALA A 259 1.10 7.00 -6.56
CA ALA A 259 0.98 7.58 -7.89
C ALA A 259 0.72 9.09 -7.87
N LYS A 260 -0.10 9.58 -6.93
CA LYS A 260 -0.29 11.01 -6.72
C LYS A 260 1.03 11.69 -6.39
N PHE A 261 1.81 11.15 -5.45
CA PHE A 261 3.12 11.71 -5.10
C PHE A 261 4.09 11.67 -6.29
N ALA A 262 4.17 10.53 -6.99
CA ALA A 262 4.96 10.42 -8.21
C ALA A 262 4.55 11.43 -9.29
N LEU A 263 3.26 11.77 -9.40
CA LEU A 263 2.80 12.83 -10.29
C LEU A 263 3.31 14.21 -9.87
N ASP A 264 3.20 14.55 -8.58
CA ASP A 264 3.75 15.81 -8.06
C ASP A 264 5.25 15.92 -8.33
N VAL A 265 6.01 14.85 -8.11
CA VAL A 265 7.47 14.83 -8.38
C VAL A 265 7.76 14.99 -9.87
N LYS A 266 7.03 14.30 -10.76
CA LYS A 266 7.18 14.50 -12.22
C LYS A 266 6.97 15.96 -12.63
N LEU A 267 6.00 16.64 -12.05
CA LEU A 267 5.74 18.06 -12.32
C LEU A 267 6.85 18.95 -11.77
N MET A 268 7.34 18.68 -10.56
CA MET A 268 8.46 19.44 -9.95
C MET A 268 9.78 19.21 -10.71
N MET A 269 9.94 18.06 -11.37
CA MET A 269 11.11 17.70 -12.17
C MET A 269 11.12 18.28 -13.58
N GLN A 270 10.04 18.92 -14.03
CA GLN A 270 10.03 19.57 -15.35
C GLN A 270 11.17 20.58 -15.45
N THR A 271 11.81 20.68 -16.61
CA THR A 271 12.96 21.57 -16.85
C THR A 271 12.65 23.02 -16.48
N GLU A 272 11.42 23.46 -16.73
CA GLU A 272 10.93 24.80 -16.47
C GLU A 272 10.63 25.04 -14.97
N VAL A 273 10.51 23.98 -14.17
CA VAL A 273 10.15 24.02 -12.74
C VAL A 273 11.37 23.73 -11.87
N GLY A 274 11.96 22.54 -12.00
CA GLY A 274 13.22 22.17 -11.35
C GLY A 274 13.23 22.21 -9.82
N GLU A 275 12.09 22.07 -9.14
CA GLU A 275 11.98 22.21 -7.67
C GLU A 275 12.40 20.95 -6.91
N ALA A 276 12.33 19.79 -7.55
CA ALA A 276 12.75 18.52 -6.95
C ALA A 276 13.29 17.58 -8.02
N SER A 277 13.98 16.52 -7.62
CA SER A 277 14.43 15.43 -8.49
C SER A 277 14.41 14.08 -7.80
N GLU A 278 14.17 13.00 -8.55
CA GLU A 278 14.45 11.64 -8.06
C GLU A 278 15.91 11.50 -7.63
N PRO A 279 16.27 10.59 -6.71
CA PRO A 279 17.66 10.37 -6.29
C PRO A 279 18.64 10.18 -7.46
N TYR A 280 19.82 10.79 -7.37
CA TYR A 280 20.85 10.64 -8.39
C TYR A 280 21.50 9.26 -8.29
N VAL A 281 21.42 8.52 -9.40
CA VAL A 281 22.19 7.29 -9.59
C VAL A 281 22.85 7.41 -10.97
N PRO A 282 24.19 7.21 -11.08
CA PRO A 282 24.88 7.29 -12.36
C PRO A 282 24.15 6.52 -13.46
N HIS A 283 23.90 7.18 -14.59
CA HIS A 283 23.19 6.67 -15.76
C HIS A 283 21.69 6.35 -15.58
N ARG A 284 21.13 6.31 -14.36
CA ARG A 284 19.70 6.07 -14.15
C ARG A 284 18.89 7.22 -14.71
N GLY A 285 17.95 6.90 -15.60
CA GLY A 285 17.12 7.90 -16.28
C GLY A 285 17.89 8.81 -17.24
N SER A 286 19.17 8.57 -17.48
CA SER A 286 19.95 9.30 -18.48
C SER A 286 19.53 8.88 -19.89
N SER A 287 19.42 9.83 -20.80
CA SER A 287 19.32 9.51 -22.23
C SER A 287 20.70 9.10 -22.75
N SER A 288 20.75 8.15 -23.69
CA SER A 288 21.97 7.83 -24.44
C SER A 288 22.39 8.96 -25.38
N THR A 289 21.48 9.87 -25.71
CA THR A 289 21.71 10.98 -26.67
C THR A 289 21.81 12.36 -26.01
N MET A 290 21.27 12.54 -24.80
CA MET A 290 21.18 13.83 -24.11
C MET A 290 21.73 13.69 -22.69
N PRO A 291 23.02 14.00 -22.46
CA PRO A 291 23.68 13.80 -21.17
C PRO A 291 23.03 14.57 -20.00
N GLN A 292 22.39 15.71 -20.28
CA GLN A 292 21.68 16.52 -19.29
C GLN A 292 20.29 15.98 -18.92
N LYS A 293 19.72 15.06 -19.73
CA LYS A 293 18.32 14.64 -19.59
C LYS A 293 18.19 13.59 -18.48
N ARG A 294 17.60 14.01 -17.36
CA ARG A 294 17.28 13.15 -16.22
C ARG A 294 15.78 12.81 -16.22
N ASN A 295 15.44 11.56 -16.53
CA ASN A 295 14.05 11.11 -16.56
C ASN A 295 13.57 10.63 -15.16
N PRO A 296 12.30 10.88 -14.81
CA PRO A 296 11.70 10.40 -13.57
C PRO A 296 11.27 8.93 -13.67
N ILE A 297 12.24 8.01 -13.68
CA ILE A 297 12.02 6.58 -13.95
C ILE A 297 11.20 5.91 -12.84
N SER A 298 11.51 6.20 -11.57
CA SER A 298 10.80 5.61 -10.43
C SER A 298 9.33 6.06 -10.44
N CYS A 299 9.08 7.34 -10.72
CA CYS A 299 7.74 7.88 -10.88
C CYS A 299 6.99 7.23 -12.05
N ALA A 300 7.68 6.90 -13.14
CA ALA A 300 7.08 6.19 -14.28
C ALA A 300 6.61 4.79 -13.87
N TYR A 301 7.45 4.03 -13.17
CA TYR A 301 7.08 2.69 -12.68
C TYR A 301 5.97 2.75 -11.64
N ILE A 302 6.05 3.65 -10.66
CA ILE A 302 4.99 3.86 -9.66
C ILE A 302 3.66 4.17 -10.36
N THR A 303 3.66 5.07 -11.35
CA THR A 303 2.44 5.44 -12.09
C THR A 303 1.83 4.23 -12.80
N ALA A 304 2.65 3.45 -13.51
CA ALA A 304 2.19 2.30 -14.28
C ALA A 304 1.65 1.19 -13.36
N MET A 305 2.43 0.76 -12.36
CA MET A 305 2.01 -0.30 -11.44
C MET A 305 0.74 0.07 -10.68
N SER A 306 0.64 1.31 -10.20
CA SER A 306 -0.54 1.77 -9.46
C SER A 306 -1.81 1.76 -10.33
N ALA A 307 -1.69 2.07 -11.62
CA ALA A 307 -2.82 1.98 -12.54
C ALA A 307 -3.28 0.53 -12.72
N THR A 308 -2.33 -0.40 -12.89
CA THR A 308 -2.62 -1.84 -12.99
C THR A 308 -3.25 -2.39 -11.71
N VAL A 309 -2.69 -2.05 -10.53
CA VAL A 309 -3.22 -2.51 -9.24
C VAL A 309 -4.69 -2.10 -9.05
N ARG A 310 -5.07 -0.88 -9.46
CA ARG A 310 -6.48 -0.45 -9.40
C ARG A 310 -7.40 -1.32 -10.27
N GLN A 311 -6.95 -1.77 -11.43
CA GLN A 311 -7.76 -2.65 -12.30
C GLN A 311 -7.85 -4.07 -11.71
N LEU A 312 -6.75 -4.62 -11.20
CA LEU A 312 -6.75 -5.92 -10.54
C LEU A 312 -7.61 -5.92 -9.27
N SER A 313 -7.62 -4.81 -8.52
CA SER A 313 -8.49 -4.65 -7.36
C SER A 313 -9.96 -4.61 -7.75
N ALA A 314 -10.30 -4.06 -8.93
CA ALA A 314 -11.69 -4.07 -9.41
C ALA A 314 -12.19 -5.51 -9.63
N SER A 315 -11.33 -6.40 -10.14
CA SER A 315 -11.66 -7.81 -10.31
C SER A 315 -11.98 -8.54 -9.01
N LEU A 316 -11.43 -8.10 -7.87
CA LEU A 316 -11.78 -8.69 -6.57
C LEU A 316 -13.19 -8.34 -6.11
N PHE A 317 -13.77 -7.23 -6.57
CA PHE A 317 -15.19 -6.96 -6.34
C PHE A 317 -16.08 -7.83 -7.22
N GLU A 318 -15.65 -8.15 -8.44
CA GLU A 318 -16.35 -9.13 -9.29
C GLU A 318 -16.28 -10.54 -8.68
N ALA A 319 -15.15 -10.88 -8.04
CA ALA A 319 -14.98 -12.16 -7.34
C ALA A 319 -15.94 -12.32 -6.14
N MET A 320 -16.51 -11.25 -5.59
CA MET A 320 -17.50 -11.34 -4.52
C MET A 320 -18.86 -11.90 -4.98
N VAL A 321 -19.12 -11.95 -6.29
CA VAL A 321 -20.40 -12.41 -6.83
C VAL A 321 -20.37 -13.92 -7.01
N GLU A 322 -20.31 -14.64 -5.89
CA GLU A 322 -20.22 -16.10 -5.83
C GLU A 322 -21.60 -16.78 -5.77
N ASP A 323 -21.75 -17.91 -6.45
CA ASP A 323 -22.96 -18.75 -6.36
C ASP A 323 -22.93 -19.70 -5.16
N HIS A 324 -24.03 -19.71 -4.39
CA HIS A 324 -24.33 -20.67 -3.32
C HIS A 324 -23.19 -20.81 -2.29
N GLU A 325 -22.87 -22.03 -1.85
CA GLU A 325 -21.87 -22.31 -0.80
C GLU A 325 -20.46 -22.61 -1.37
N ARG A 326 -20.29 -22.62 -2.69
CA ARG A 326 -18.99 -22.63 -3.39
C ARG A 326 -19.17 -22.17 -4.83
N SER A 327 -18.46 -21.10 -5.17
CA SER A 327 -18.52 -20.50 -6.51
C SER A 327 -18.07 -21.41 -7.65
N THR A 328 -18.70 -21.21 -8.81
CA THR A 328 -18.28 -21.71 -10.12
C THR A 328 -17.70 -20.57 -10.98
N GLY A 329 -16.40 -20.24 -10.81
CA GLY A 329 -15.69 -19.26 -11.64
C GLY A 329 -15.21 -17.99 -10.92
N PRO A 330 -16.07 -17.24 -10.21
CA PRO A 330 -15.66 -16.06 -9.44
C PRO A 330 -14.50 -16.30 -8.46
N TRP A 331 -14.50 -17.41 -7.73
CA TRP A 331 -13.40 -17.78 -6.83
C TRP A 331 -12.03 -17.86 -7.53
N GLU A 332 -11.98 -18.40 -8.75
CA GLU A 332 -10.74 -18.51 -9.54
C GLU A 332 -10.17 -17.15 -9.96
N ILE A 333 -10.97 -16.09 -9.99
CA ILE A 333 -10.48 -14.72 -10.25
C ILE A 333 -9.44 -14.34 -9.20
N GLU A 334 -9.69 -14.67 -7.93
CA GLU A 334 -8.77 -14.38 -6.82
C GLU A 334 -7.40 -15.01 -7.05
N TRP A 335 -7.36 -16.25 -7.52
CA TRP A 335 -6.11 -16.99 -7.74
C TRP A 335 -5.24 -16.33 -8.80
N ILE A 336 -5.88 -15.75 -9.82
CA ILE A 336 -5.22 -15.05 -10.92
C ILE A 336 -4.69 -13.70 -10.44
N VAL A 337 -5.52 -12.92 -9.73
CA VAL A 337 -5.22 -11.50 -9.49
C VAL A 337 -4.45 -11.26 -8.21
N LEU A 338 -4.65 -12.03 -7.14
CA LEU A 338 -4.00 -11.78 -5.83
C LEU A 338 -2.46 -11.80 -5.90
N PRO A 339 -1.79 -12.75 -6.60
CA PRO A 339 -0.34 -12.73 -6.71
C PRO A 339 0.18 -11.47 -7.40
N GLN A 340 -0.45 -11.09 -8.52
CA GLN A 340 -0.03 -9.92 -9.29
C GLN A 340 -0.30 -8.62 -8.55
N LEU A 341 -1.48 -8.49 -7.95
CA LEU A 341 -1.91 -7.33 -7.16
C LEU A 341 -0.96 -7.12 -5.97
N SER A 342 -0.64 -8.19 -5.24
CA SER A 342 0.24 -8.14 -4.07
C SER A 342 1.68 -7.75 -4.41
N THR A 343 2.25 -8.39 -5.44
CA THR A 343 3.63 -8.13 -5.88
C THR A 343 3.81 -6.72 -6.44
N LEU A 344 2.88 -6.25 -7.29
CA LEU A 344 2.91 -4.88 -7.83
C LEU A 344 2.72 -3.83 -6.74
N THR A 345 1.86 -4.10 -5.75
CA THR A 345 1.65 -3.19 -4.62
C THR A 345 2.91 -3.06 -3.78
N HIS A 346 3.55 -4.19 -3.42
CA HIS A 346 4.80 -4.14 -2.65
C HIS A 346 5.91 -3.40 -3.43
N ALA A 347 6.09 -3.71 -4.72
CA ALA A 347 7.06 -3.01 -5.57
C ALA A 347 6.78 -1.51 -5.63
N THR A 348 5.51 -1.11 -5.78
CA THR A 348 5.09 0.30 -5.77
C THR A 348 5.49 1.00 -4.46
N LEU A 349 5.25 0.37 -3.31
CA LEU A 349 5.65 0.90 -2.02
C LEU A 349 7.18 1.01 -1.90
N LYS A 350 7.93 0.02 -2.38
CA LYS A 350 9.41 0.06 -2.37
C LYS A 350 10.00 1.16 -3.24
N HIS A 351 9.55 1.29 -4.50
CA HIS A 351 9.96 2.41 -5.36
C HIS A 351 9.61 3.76 -4.74
N THR A 352 8.46 3.85 -4.04
CA THR A 352 8.05 5.08 -3.35
C THR A 352 8.92 5.38 -2.14
N ALA A 353 9.27 4.36 -1.35
CA ALA A 353 10.17 4.49 -0.21
C ALA A 353 11.56 5.00 -0.65
N GLU A 354 12.13 4.39 -1.69
CA GLU A 354 13.41 4.81 -2.27
C GLU A 354 13.35 6.23 -2.84
N LEU A 355 12.28 6.55 -3.57
CA LEU A 355 12.08 7.88 -4.15
C LEU A 355 12.03 8.97 -3.08
N ILE A 356 11.30 8.75 -1.99
CA ILE A 356 11.19 9.71 -0.89
C ILE A 356 12.52 9.80 -0.15
N ALA A 357 13.14 8.66 0.17
CA ALA A 357 14.37 8.62 0.96
C ALA A 357 15.55 9.36 0.28
N GLY A 358 15.61 9.38 -1.04
CA GLY A 358 16.63 10.10 -1.79
C GLY A 358 16.10 11.28 -2.62
N LEU A 359 14.94 11.83 -2.27
CA LEU A 359 14.38 12.99 -2.98
C LEU A 359 15.35 14.18 -2.87
N GLU A 360 15.80 14.70 -4.01
CA GLU A 360 16.63 15.90 -4.05
C GLU A 360 15.73 17.14 -4.12
N VAL A 361 15.90 18.06 -3.19
CA VAL A 361 15.10 19.29 -3.06
C VAL A 361 15.95 20.48 -3.48
N HIS A 362 15.42 21.32 -4.39
CA HIS A 362 16.14 22.45 -4.96
C HIS A 362 15.54 23.77 -4.50
N GLU A 363 15.91 24.22 -3.29
CA GLU A 363 15.33 25.42 -2.65
C GLU A 363 15.54 26.69 -3.49
N ASP A 364 16.69 26.82 -4.16
CA ASP A 364 16.98 27.94 -5.06
C ASP A 364 16.01 28.00 -6.25
N ALA A 365 15.60 26.84 -6.77
CA ALA A 365 14.61 26.76 -7.84
C ALA A 365 13.22 27.13 -7.32
N MET A 366 12.84 26.69 -6.12
CA MET A 366 11.59 27.09 -5.47
C MET A 366 11.53 28.61 -5.27
N LYS A 367 12.62 29.21 -4.79
CA LYS A 367 12.76 30.66 -4.62
C LYS A 367 12.67 31.41 -5.95
N LYS A 368 13.35 30.93 -6.99
CA LYS A 368 13.23 31.48 -8.35
C LYS A 368 11.79 31.41 -8.86
N ASN A 369 11.11 30.29 -8.65
CA ASN A 369 9.75 30.09 -9.13
C ASN A 369 8.75 31.00 -8.41
N LEU A 370 8.93 31.24 -7.11
CA LEU A 370 8.13 32.22 -6.35
C LEU A 370 8.22 33.63 -6.94
N ALA A 371 9.37 34.00 -7.51
CA ALA A 371 9.59 35.31 -8.12
C ALA A 371 9.02 35.46 -9.54
N LEU A 372 8.53 34.39 -10.18
CA LEU A 372 8.09 34.43 -11.60
C LEU A 372 6.98 35.45 -11.87
N SER A 373 6.10 35.67 -10.89
CA SER A 373 4.99 36.61 -11.00
C SER A 373 5.32 38.03 -10.53
N LYS A 374 6.60 38.31 -10.24
CA LYS A 374 7.12 39.62 -9.78
C LYS A 374 6.29 40.24 -8.64
N GLY A 375 5.91 39.41 -7.68
CA GLY A 375 5.14 39.78 -6.49
C GLY A 375 3.62 39.57 -6.58
N ALA A 376 3.05 39.22 -7.75
CA ALA A 376 1.60 38.99 -7.83
C ALA A 376 1.11 37.76 -7.04
N ILE A 377 1.99 36.79 -6.78
CA ILE A 377 1.71 35.60 -5.96
C ILE A 377 1.29 35.92 -4.51
N VAL A 378 1.68 37.09 -4.01
CA VAL A 378 1.32 37.61 -2.68
C VAL A 378 0.34 38.78 -2.74
N SER A 379 -0.36 38.96 -3.86
CA SER A 379 -1.39 39.99 -4.02
C SER A 379 -2.46 39.95 -2.92
N GLU A 380 -2.82 38.75 -2.43
CA GLU A 380 -3.71 38.59 -1.28
C GLU A 380 -3.13 39.21 0.01
N ALA A 381 -1.84 38.98 0.29
CA ALA A 381 -1.15 39.54 1.45
C ALA A 381 -1.13 41.07 1.40
N VAL A 382 -0.79 41.61 0.24
CA VAL A 382 -0.76 43.06 -0.02
C VAL A 382 -2.16 43.65 0.15
N MET A 383 -3.18 43.06 -0.48
CA MET A 383 -4.57 43.48 -0.36
C MET A 383 -5.04 43.49 1.10
N MET A 384 -4.76 42.42 1.86
CA MET A 384 -5.16 42.32 3.27
C MET A 384 -4.40 43.30 4.16
N GLY A 385 -3.13 43.58 3.86
CA GLY A 385 -2.33 44.60 4.55
C GLY A 385 -2.88 46.01 4.31
N LEU A 386 -3.12 46.38 3.05
CA LEU A 386 -3.69 47.68 2.65
C LEU A 386 -5.15 47.84 3.08
N GLY A 387 -5.92 46.75 3.14
CA GLY A 387 -7.33 46.79 3.52
C GLY A 387 -7.57 47.33 4.93
N ARG A 388 -6.57 47.29 5.82
CA ARG A 388 -6.62 47.87 7.17
C ARG A 388 -6.61 49.40 7.17
N THR A 389 -6.09 50.03 6.12
CA THR A 389 -5.97 51.49 6.00
C THR A 389 -6.93 52.07 4.96
N LEU A 390 -7.14 51.36 3.85
CA LEU A 390 -7.93 51.83 2.70
C LEU A 390 -9.34 51.22 2.63
N GLY A 391 -9.62 50.16 3.40
CA GLY A 391 -10.81 49.33 3.25
C GLY A 391 -10.59 48.20 2.24
N ARG A 392 -11.03 46.99 2.59
CA ARG A 392 -10.72 45.75 1.84
C ARG A 392 -11.11 45.81 0.35
N GLN A 393 -12.32 46.26 0.04
CA GLN A 393 -12.81 46.25 -1.36
C GLN A 393 -12.01 47.21 -2.24
N TYR A 394 -11.73 48.41 -1.73
CA TYR A 394 -10.94 49.38 -2.48
C TYR A 394 -9.49 48.92 -2.63
N ALA A 395 -8.89 48.35 -1.57
CA ALA A 395 -7.56 47.74 -1.64
C ALA A 395 -7.49 46.60 -2.66
N HIS A 396 -8.54 45.78 -2.77
CA HIS A 396 -8.64 44.72 -3.78
C HIS A 396 -8.57 45.30 -5.20
N ASP A 397 -9.40 46.31 -5.50
CA ASP A 397 -9.49 46.87 -6.85
C ASP A 397 -8.17 47.55 -7.26
N VAL A 398 -7.54 48.29 -6.33
CA VAL A 398 -6.22 48.90 -6.56
C VAL A 398 -5.13 47.84 -6.78
N VAL A 399 -5.06 46.81 -5.92
CA VAL A 399 -4.05 45.74 -6.08
C VAL A 399 -4.28 44.96 -7.38
N TYR A 400 -5.53 44.69 -7.76
CA TYR A 400 -5.87 44.04 -9.02
C TYR A 400 -5.34 44.83 -10.22
N ASP A 401 -5.61 46.14 -10.26
CA ASP A 401 -5.14 47.01 -11.34
C ASP A 401 -3.61 47.11 -11.39
N LEU A 402 -2.95 47.18 -10.23
CA LEU A 402 -1.49 47.20 -10.13
C LEU A 402 -0.86 45.87 -10.53
N CYS A 403 -1.46 44.72 -10.19
CA CYS A 403 -1.00 43.42 -10.67
C CYS A 403 -1.14 43.30 -12.19
N ARG A 404 -2.26 43.77 -12.75
CA ARG A 404 -2.46 43.80 -14.20
C ARG A 404 -1.42 44.70 -14.88
N LYS A 405 -1.13 45.86 -14.31
CA LYS A 405 -0.08 46.77 -14.78
C LYS A 405 1.31 46.15 -14.68
N ALA A 406 1.64 45.51 -13.56
CA ALA A 406 2.90 44.80 -13.34
C ALA A 406 3.16 43.76 -14.43
N GLN A 407 2.13 42.98 -14.77
CA GLN A 407 2.19 41.96 -15.82
C GLN A 407 2.36 42.56 -17.23
N LEU A 408 1.64 43.64 -17.54
CA LEU A 408 1.70 44.29 -18.86
C LEU A 408 3.03 45.03 -19.10
N GLU A 409 3.58 45.64 -18.05
CA GLU A 409 4.82 46.43 -18.11
C GLU A 409 6.07 45.62 -17.75
N ASP A 410 5.90 44.35 -17.36
CA ASP A 410 6.96 43.45 -16.87
C ASP A 410 7.74 44.05 -15.67
N ARG A 411 7.03 44.62 -14.69
CA ARG A 411 7.60 45.31 -13.51
C ARG A 411 7.32 44.58 -12.20
N GLU A 412 8.15 44.83 -11.18
CA GLU A 412 7.88 44.39 -9.81
C GLU A 412 6.66 45.08 -9.23
N LEU A 413 5.75 44.30 -8.64
CA LEU A 413 4.55 44.82 -7.97
C LEU A 413 4.93 45.82 -6.86
N LEU A 414 6.03 45.57 -6.14
CA LEU A 414 6.54 46.45 -5.08
C LEU A 414 6.82 47.87 -5.59
N ASP A 415 7.40 48.01 -6.79
CA ASP A 415 7.70 49.32 -7.36
C ASP A 415 6.43 50.09 -7.70
N LEU A 416 5.45 49.41 -8.30
CA LEU A 416 4.15 50.00 -8.63
C LEU A 416 3.35 50.40 -7.39
N LEU A 417 3.45 49.62 -6.30
CA LEU A 417 2.86 49.98 -5.00
C LEU A 417 3.51 51.23 -4.41
N CYS A 418 4.84 51.37 -4.53
CA CYS A 418 5.57 52.55 -4.04
C CYS A 418 5.29 53.81 -4.87
N GLU A 419 4.97 53.66 -6.15
CA GLU A 419 4.62 54.76 -7.06
C GLU A 419 3.15 55.21 -6.93
N HIS A 420 2.29 54.37 -6.32
CA HIS A 420 0.88 54.71 -6.16
C HIS A 420 0.68 55.74 -5.04
N ASP A 421 0.32 56.97 -5.40
CA ASP A 421 0.22 58.15 -4.52
C ASP A 421 -0.51 57.92 -3.20
N GLU A 422 -1.60 57.16 -3.19
CA GLU A 422 -2.37 56.92 -1.97
C GLU A 422 -1.71 55.88 -1.06
N ILE A 423 -1.06 54.88 -1.65
CA ILE A 423 -0.40 53.79 -0.92
C ILE A 423 0.89 54.31 -0.29
N SER A 424 1.69 55.05 -1.07
CA SER A 424 2.99 55.58 -0.63
C SER A 424 2.89 56.61 0.51
N LYS A 425 1.73 57.27 0.65
CA LYS A 425 1.42 58.16 1.80
C LYS A 425 1.05 57.40 3.07
N LYS A 426 0.70 56.12 2.98
CA LYS A 426 0.19 55.30 4.09
C LYS A 426 1.17 54.23 4.54
N MET A 427 2.02 53.74 3.64
CA MET A 427 2.98 52.67 3.92
C MET A 427 4.32 53.00 3.27
N THR A 428 5.38 52.70 4.01
CA THR A 428 6.76 52.80 3.54
C THR A 428 7.09 51.66 2.57
N ARG A 429 8.14 51.84 1.76
CA ARG A 429 8.68 50.75 0.91
C ARG A 429 9.08 49.52 1.71
N GLN A 430 9.55 49.70 2.96
CA GLN A 430 9.92 48.58 3.83
C GLN A 430 8.69 47.75 4.25
N GLU A 431 7.61 48.41 4.67
CA GLU A 431 6.37 47.73 5.06
C GLU A 431 5.71 47.03 3.85
N LEU A 432 5.69 47.68 2.69
CA LEU A 432 5.24 47.06 1.44
C LEU A 432 6.14 45.89 1.03
N GLY A 433 7.46 46.03 1.21
CA GLY A 433 8.42 44.96 0.96
C GLY A 433 8.17 43.72 1.82
N GLN A 434 7.76 43.90 3.09
CA GLN A 434 7.38 42.78 3.96
C GLN A 434 6.13 42.05 3.46
N LEU A 435 5.12 42.78 2.96
CA LEU A 435 3.91 42.19 2.37
C LEU A 435 4.18 41.52 1.01
N CYS A 436 5.15 42.03 0.26
CA CYS A 436 5.55 41.50 -1.04
C CYS A 436 6.54 40.33 -0.97
N ASP A 437 7.05 39.98 0.22
CA ASP A 437 7.96 38.85 0.41
C ASP A 437 7.17 37.54 0.59
N PRO A 438 7.26 36.58 -0.35
CA PRO A 438 6.56 35.30 -0.26
C PRO A 438 6.90 34.48 0.99
N ALA A 439 8.11 34.62 1.55
CA ALA A 439 8.51 33.91 2.75
C ALA A 439 7.73 34.37 3.99
N ASN A 440 7.17 35.58 3.97
CA ASN A 440 6.33 36.10 5.07
C ASN A 440 4.85 35.70 4.95
N TYR A 441 4.46 34.98 3.89
CA TYR A 441 3.06 34.62 3.63
C TYR A 441 2.82 33.10 3.58
N LEU A 442 3.50 32.33 4.45
CA LEU A 442 3.32 30.89 4.58
C LEU A 442 2.12 30.48 5.46
N GLY A 443 1.45 31.45 6.09
CA GLY A 443 0.33 31.22 6.99
C GLY A 443 0.72 30.26 8.13
N TYR A 444 -0.11 29.24 8.35
CA TYR A 444 0.12 28.22 9.39
C TYR A 444 0.87 26.98 8.90
N SER A 445 1.58 27.07 7.76
CA SER A 445 2.29 25.92 7.16
C SER A 445 3.16 25.18 8.18
N GLU A 446 4.04 25.89 8.91
CA GLU A 446 4.92 25.30 9.92
C GLU A 446 4.15 24.67 11.09
N ALA A 447 3.19 25.39 11.67
CA ALA A 447 2.38 24.87 12.78
C ALA A 447 1.59 23.60 12.39
N MET A 448 1.12 23.53 11.14
CA MET A 448 0.45 22.35 10.60
C MET A 448 1.42 21.19 10.36
N VAL A 449 2.65 21.47 9.93
CA VAL A 449 3.72 20.46 9.85
C VAL A 449 3.99 19.87 11.24
N GLU A 450 4.26 20.71 12.23
CA GLU A 450 4.53 20.27 13.61
C GLU A 450 3.40 19.41 14.18
N ARG A 451 2.15 19.76 13.89
CA ARG A 451 0.98 18.96 14.29
C ARG A 451 1.03 17.55 13.69
N VAL A 452 1.38 17.41 12.42
CA VAL A 452 1.47 16.10 11.76
C VAL A 452 2.69 15.31 12.26
N LEU A 453 3.82 15.96 12.49
CA LEU A 453 5.02 15.30 13.02
C LEU A 453 4.74 14.65 14.39
N LYS A 454 4.00 15.34 15.27
CA LYS A 454 3.56 14.78 16.57
C LYS A 454 2.73 13.51 16.43
N LEU A 455 1.84 13.43 15.43
CA LEU A 455 1.04 12.23 15.15
C LEU A 455 1.90 11.07 14.61
N ALA A 456 2.96 11.38 13.87
CA ALA A 456 3.87 10.37 13.34
C ALA A 456 4.73 9.71 14.44
N ASP A 457 4.99 10.44 15.53
CA ASP A 457 5.82 9.99 16.68
C ASP A 457 5.07 9.11 17.68
N GLU A 458 3.75 8.92 17.54
CA GLU A 458 2.98 8.07 18.43
C GLU A 458 3.43 6.59 18.31
N PRO A 459 3.72 5.90 19.44
CA PRO A 459 4.25 4.53 19.41
C PRO A 459 3.32 3.55 18.69
N LEU A 460 3.90 2.69 17.87
CA LEU A 460 3.20 1.55 17.29
C LEU A 460 2.99 0.46 18.34
N GLN A 461 1.78 -0.07 18.44
CA GLN A 461 1.53 -1.33 19.16
C GLN A 461 2.23 -2.48 18.41
N GLN A 462 3.03 -3.29 19.12
CA GLN A 462 3.74 -4.44 18.52
C GLN A 462 2.76 -5.52 18.01
N ARG A 463 3.06 -6.09 16.84
CA ARG A 463 2.27 -7.13 16.16
C ARG A 463 2.79 -8.56 16.39
N LYS A 464 1.89 -9.54 16.23
CA LYS A 464 2.22 -10.97 16.11
C LYS A 464 2.64 -11.29 14.67
N ARG A 465 3.54 -12.24 14.47
CA ARG A 465 3.98 -12.71 13.14
C ARG A 465 3.27 -14.01 12.73
N SER A 466 3.14 -14.22 11.43
CA SER A 466 2.75 -15.50 10.81
C SER A 466 3.76 -16.62 11.15
N LEU A 467 3.30 -17.87 11.06
CA LEU A 467 4.07 -19.08 11.43
C LEU A 467 4.91 -19.66 10.28
N VAL A 468 4.68 -19.20 9.04
CA VAL A 468 5.30 -19.75 7.83
C VAL A 468 6.51 -18.94 7.40
#